data_AF-A0A7S2B2C1-F1
#
_entry.id   AF-A0A7S2B2C1-F1
#
_cell.length_a   1.000
_cell.length_b   1.000
_cell.length_c   1.000
_cell.angle_alpha   90.00
_cell.angle_beta   90.00
_cell.angle_gamma   90.00
#
_symmetry.space_group_name_H-M   'P 1'
#
loop_
_entity.id
_entity.type
_entity.pdbx_description
1 polymer ?
#
loop_
_entity_poly.entity_id
_entity_poly.type
_entity_poly.pdbx_seq_one_letter_code
_entity_poly.pdbx_strand_id
1 'polypeptide(L)'
;AAMADQNTFLTISGTQRQLILRIRPEDLADEIRERVRSGELSGVDFSPEEETKVADYPRRMNFKVADRVYPASLVNLPCPVETHRTSDRVQFHKSADIGQMLIVYEDEGERAKAEAETK
;
A
#
# COMPACT_ATOMS: atom_id res chain seq x y z
N ALA A 1 -29.08 -9.08 18.79
CA ALA A 1 -27.80 -9.79 18.64
C ALA A 1 -27.61 -10.14 17.17
N ALA A 2 -26.87 -9.30 16.46
CA ALA A 2 -26.24 -9.60 15.17
C ALA A 2 -25.07 -8.62 15.09
N MET A 3 -23.87 -9.13 15.35
CA MET A 3 -22.62 -8.38 15.22
C MET A 3 -22.46 -8.00 13.75
N ALA A 4 -22.43 -6.71 13.47
CA ALA A 4 -22.06 -6.21 12.16
C ALA A 4 -20.57 -6.49 11.97
N ASP A 5 -20.28 -7.38 11.02
CA ASP A 5 -18.94 -7.75 10.61
C ASP A 5 -18.20 -6.50 10.13
N GLN A 6 -17.12 -6.15 10.83
CA GLN A 6 -16.32 -4.93 10.62
C GLN A 6 -15.28 -5.09 9.50
N ASN A 7 -15.60 -5.87 8.46
CA ASN A 7 -14.83 -5.84 7.23
C ASN A 7 -15.51 -4.88 6.26
N THR A 8 -15.21 -3.59 6.45
CA THR A 8 -15.54 -2.50 5.54
C THR A 8 -14.80 -2.71 4.20
N PHE A 9 -15.25 -3.67 3.41
CA PHE A 9 -15.12 -3.62 1.97
C PHE A 9 -16.08 -2.53 1.51
N LEU A 10 -15.58 -1.31 1.34
CA LEU A 10 -16.26 -0.28 0.58
C LEU A 10 -16.32 -0.74 -0.89
N THR A 11 -17.25 -1.64 -1.17
CA THR A 11 -17.68 -1.96 -2.53
C THR A 11 -18.54 -0.79 -3.00
N ILE A 12 -17.88 0.26 -3.49
CA ILE A 12 -18.49 1.06 -4.55
C ILE A 12 -18.62 0.11 -5.74
N SER A 13 -19.72 0.17 -6.49
CA SER A 13 -19.92 -0.55 -7.75
C SER A 13 -18.94 -0.08 -8.84
N GLY A 14 -17.64 -0.30 -8.62
CA GLY A 14 -16.53 0.17 -9.44
C GLY A 14 -15.25 -0.53 -9.03
N THR A 15 -14.53 -1.09 -10.01
CA THR A 15 -13.21 -1.74 -9.93
C THR A 15 -12.42 -1.54 -8.63
N GLN A 16 -12.14 -2.64 -7.93
CA GLN A 16 -11.21 -2.69 -6.79
C GLN A 16 -9.81 -2.27 -7.26
N ARG A 17 -9.28 -1.16 -6.74
CA ARG A 17 -7.91 -0.71 -7.03
C ARG A 17 -6.93 -1.40 -6.09
N GLN A 18 -5.83 -1.91 -6.65
CA GLN A 18 -4.78 -2.61 -5.91
C GLN A 18 -3.42 -2.01 -6.28
N LEU A 19 -2.49 -1.99 -5.33
CA LEU A 19 -1.10 -1.60 -5.52
C LEU A 19 -0.17 -2.53 -4.74
N ILE A 20 1.12 -2.56 -5.10
CA ILE A 20 2.13 -3.25 -4.29
C ILE A 20 2.58 -2.33 -3.15
N LEU A 21 2.53 -2.80 -1.91
CA LEU A 21 3.16 -2.11 -0.78
C LEU A 21 4.55 -2.73 -0.55
N ARG A 22 5.61 -1.92 -0.68
CA ARG A 22 6.99 -2.30 -0.37
C ARG A 22 7.46 -1.53 0.85
N ILE A 23 7.75 -2.23 1.94
CA ILE A 23 8.30 -1.65 3.16
C ILE A 23 9.80 -1.94 3.19
N ARG A 24 10.65 -0.89 3.15
CA ARG A 24 12.11 -1.06 3.22
C ARG A 24 12.62 -1.26 4.65
N PRO A 25 12.12 -0.56 5.69
CA PRO A 25 12.49 -0.85 7.07
C PRO A 25 12.10 -2.28 7.44
N GLU A 26 13.09 -3.13 7.74
CA GLU A 26 12.85 -4.57 7.96
C GLU A 26 12.04 -4.82 9.24
N ASP A 27 12.30 -4.04 10.29
CA ASP A 27 11.57 -4.08 11.56
C ASP A 27 10.08 -3.73 11.36
N LEU A 28 9.79 -2.70 10.57
CA LEU A 28 8.42 -2.32 10.22
C LEU A 28 7.76 -3.38 9.33
N ALA A 29 8.50 -3.97 8.40
CA ALA A 29 7.99 -5.01 7.51
C ALA A 29 7.57 -6.26 8.30
N ASP A 30 8.36 -6.64 9.30
CA ASP A 30 8.05 -7.75 10.21
C ASP A 30 6.82 -7.44 11.07
N GLU A 31 6.76 -6.25 11.67
CA GLU A 31 5.60 -5.80 12.44
C GLU A 31 4.31 -5.80 11.61
N ILE A 32 4.33 -5.24 10.40
CA ILE A 32 3.17 -5.23 9.51
C ILE A 32 2.77 -6.66 9.13
N ARG A 33 3.74 -7.55 8.92
CA ARG A 33 3.44 -8.97 8.62
C ARG A 33 2.75 -9.66 9.79
N GLU A 34 3.14 -9.38 11.02
CA GLU A 34 2.48 -9.89 12.22
C GLU A 34 1.06 -9.34 12.37
N ARG A 35 0.87 -8.02 12.20
CA ARG A 35 -0.44 -7.37 12.22
C ARG A 35 -1.40 -7.93 11.16
N VAL A 36 -0.91 -8.18 9.94
CA VAL A 36 -1.69 -8.83 8.87
C VAL A 36 -2.11 -10.24 9.28
N ARG A 37 -1.23 -11.00 9.95
CA ARG A 37 -1.55 -12.37 10.41
C ARG A 37 -2.55 -12.38 11.57
N SER A 38 -2.46 -11.42 12.49
CA SER A 38 -3.39 -11.29 13.61
C SER A 38 -4.73 -10.68 13.21
N GLY A 39 -4.79 -9.98 12.06
CA GLY A 39 -5.96 -9.21 11.62
C GLY A 39 -6.06 -7.83 12.26
N GLU A 40 -5.04 -7.38 13.00
CA GLU A 40 -5.03 -6.10 13.72
C GLU A 40 -4.34 -5.01 12.89
N LEU A 41 -5.06 -4.45 11.92
CA LEU A 41 -4.57 -3.38 11.05
C LEU A 41 -4.98 -1.97 11.50
N SER A 42 -5.53 -1.83 12.71
CA SER A 42 -5.91 -0.53 13.25
C SER A 42 -4.70 0.40 13.37
N GLY A 43 -4.87 1.63 12.89
CA GLY A 43 -3.81 2.65 12.91
C GLY A 43 -2.76 2.51 11.81
N VAL A 44 -2.96 1.61 10.84
CA VAL A 44 -2.19 1.58 9.59
C VAL A 44 -2.93 2.39 8.53
N ASP A 45 -2.29 3.42 7.98
CA ASP A 45 -2.90 4.29 6.97
C ASP A 45 -1.83 4.87 6.03
N PHE A 46 -2.24 5.40 4.89
CA PHE A 46 -1.38 6.17 4.01
C PHE A 46 -2.09 7.39 3.45
N SER A 47 -1.40 8.53 3.40
CA SER A 47 -1.99 9.80 2.93
C SER A 47 -0.99 10.61 2.10
N PRO A 48 -1.44 11.48 1.19
CA PRO A 48 -0.54 12.42 0.51
C PRO A 48 0.16 13.35 1.48
N GLU A 49 1.42 13.69 1.21
CA GLU A 49 2.10 14.80 1.89
C GLU A 49 1.40 16.12 1.62
N GLU A 50 1.40 17.03 2.60
CA GLU A 50 0.64 18.29 2.54
C GLU A 50 1.00 19.12 1.31
N GLU A 51 2.29 19.18 1.00
CA GLU A 51 2.88 19.87 -0.14
C GLU A 51 2.40 19.29 -1.48
N THR A 52 1.96 18.04 -1.48
CA THR A 52 1.50 17.33 -2.70
C THR A 52 -0.02 17.17 -2.77
N LYS A 53 -0.78 17.57 -1.74
CA LYS A 53 -2.26 17.46 -1.72
C LYS A 53 -2.96 18.20 -2.86
N VAL A 54 -2.31 19.24 -3.41
CA VAL A 54 -2.86 20.07 -4.50
C VAL A 54 -2.60 19.45 -5.90
N ALA A 55 -1.74 18.44 -6.00
CA ALA A 55 -1.49 17.76 -7.26
C ALA A 55 -2.63 16.78 -7.58
N ASP A 56 -3.01 16.68 -8.86
CA ASP A 56 -3.98 15.69 -9.33
C ASP A 56 -3.54 14.25 -9.03
N TYR A 57 -2.22 14.02 -8.95
CA TYR A 57 -1.60 12.72 -8.69
C TYR A 57 -0.39 12.88 -7.75
N PRO A 58 -0.59 12.88 -6.42
CA PRO A 58 0.51 12.99 -5.46
C PRO A 58 1.45 11.79 -5.56
N ARG A 59 2.75 12.06 -5.61
CA ARG A 59 3.81 11.03 -5.68
C ARG A 59 4.52 10.82 -4.35
N ARG A 60 4.44 11.80 -3.45
CA ARG A 60 4.97 11.71 -2.10
C ARG A 60 3.84 11.44 -1.12
N MET A 61 4.04 10.46 -0.29
CA MET A 61 3.03 9.91 0.60
C MET A 61 3.64 9.75 1.99
N ASN A 62 2.78 9.79 3.00
CA ASN A 62 3.08 9.41 4.37
C ASN A 62 2.48 8.02 4.61
N PHE A 63 3.27 7.10 5.15
CA PHE A 63 2.80 5.80 5.64
C PHE A 63 2.78 5.83 7.17
N LYS A 64 1.60 5.70 7.77
CA LYS A 64 1.39 5.79 9.21
C LYS A 64 1.17 4.42 9.80
N VAL A 65 1.86 4.12 10.90
CA VAL A 65 1.65 2.91 11.71
C VAL A 65 1.62 3.31 13.18
N ALA A 66 0.43 3.26 13.77
CA ALA A 66 0.15 3.82 15.10
C ALA A 66 0.56 5.31 15.15
N ASP A 67 1.56 5.67 15.97
CA ASP A 67 2.03 7.06 16.11
C ASP A 67 3.28 7.38 15.28
N ARG A 68 3.80 6.40 14.52
CA ARG A 68 4.96 6.59 13.64
C ARG A 68 4.51 6.93 12.22
N VAL A 69 5.23 7.87 11.60
CA VAL A 69 5.01 8.27 10.20
C VAL A 69 6.32 8.06 9.44
N TYR A 70 6.22 7.35 8.33
CA TYR A 70 7.32 7.01 7.46
C TYR A 70 7.15 7.70 6.11
N PRO A 71 8.22 8.27 5.52
CA PRO A 71 8.15 8.83 4.20
C PRO A 71 7.96 7.71 3.16
N ALA A 72 7.14 7.98 2.15
CA ALA A 72 6.84 7.02 1.10
C ALA A 72 6.74 7.68 -0.28
N SER A 73 6.93 6.88 -1.33
CA SER A 73 6.81 7.32 -2.72
C SER A 73 5.93 6.37 -3.53
N LEU A 74 4.97 6.92 -4.27
CA LEU A 74 4.10 6.20 -5.19
C LEU A 74 4.73 6.15 -6.59
N VAL A 75 5.30 5.01 -6.93
CA VAL A 75 5.98 4.78 -8.22
C VAL A 75 5.11 3.98 -9.17
N ASN A 76 5.34 4.16 -10.48
CA ASN A 76 4.74 3.31 -11.49
C ASN A 76 5.61 2.06 -11.68
N LEU A 77 4.96 0.90 -11.82
CA LEU A 77 5.65 -0.32 -12.23
C LEU A 77 5.94 -0.25 -13.74
N PRO A 78 7.08 -0.81 -14.21
CA PRO A 78 7.42 -0.80 -15.63
C PRO A 78 6.49 -1.69 -16.46
N CYS A 79 5.85 -2.69 -15.83
CA CYS A 79 4.93 -3.61 -16.47
C CYS A 79 3.64 -3.73 -15.65
N PRO A 80 2.48 -3.95 -16.31
CA PRO A 80 1.26 -4.32 -15.60
C PRO A 80 1.40 -5.70 -14.95
N VAL A 81 0.86 -5.84 -13.74
CA VAL A 81 0.85 -7.09 -12.97
C VAL A 81 -0.60 -7.48 -12.71
N GLU A 82 -1.01 -8.67 -13.15
CA GLU A 82 -2.36 -9.18 -12.91
C GLU A 82 -2.43 -9.97 -11.60
N THR A 83 -3.38 -9.65 -10.74
CA THR A 83 -3.70 -10.49 -9.58
C THR A 83 -4.80 -11.47 -9.94
N HIS A 84 -4.63 -12.70 -9.48
CA HIS A 84 -5.57 -13.79 -9.72
C HIS A 84 -6.02 -14.39 -8.39
N ARG A 85 -7.32 -14.69 -8.28
CA ARG A 85 -7.88 -15.45 -7.16
C ARG A 85 -8.21 -16.85 -7.65
N THR A 86 -7.95 -17.84 -6.79
CA THR A 86 -8.29 -19.23 -7.02
C THR A 86 -8.82 -19.86 -5.73
N SER A 87 -9.77 -20.78 -5.84
CA SER A 87 -10.27 -21.60 -4.74
C SER A 87 -9.72 -23.03 -4.78
N ASP A 88 -9.37 -23.53 -5.97
CA ASP A 88 -8.96 -24.91 -6.23
C ASP A 88 -7.48 -25.05 -6.65
N ARG A 89 -6.78 -23.92 -6.85
CA ARG A 89 -5.41 -23.83 -7.38
C ARG A 89 -5.25 -24.37 -8.80
N VAL A 90 -6.34 -24.50 -9.54
CA VAL A 90 -6.38 -24.94 -10.94
C VAL A 90 -6.97 -23.84 -11.81
N GLN A 91 -8.15 -23.35 -11.46
CA GLN A 91 -8.79 -22.24 -12.15
C GLN A 91 -8.43 -20.92 -11.47
N PHE A 92 -7.93 -19.99 -12.27
CA PHE A 92 -7.51 -18.67 -11.83
C PHE A 92 -8.40 -17.62 -12.48
N HIS A 93 -9.05 -16.81 -11.66
CA HIS A 93 -9.88 -15.70 -12.11
C HIS A 93 -9.13 -14.40 -11.87
N LYS A 94 -8.96 -13.60 -12.93
CA LYS A 94 -8.39 -12.26 -12.84
C LYS A 94 -9.22 -11.42 -11.86
N SER A 95 -8.51 -10.74 -10.96
CA SER A 95 -9.08 -9.94 -9.88
C SER A 95 -8.78 -8.45 -10.07
N ALA A 96 -7.53 -8.10 -10.39
CA ALA A 96 -7.14 -6.71 -10.69
C ALA A 96 -5.89 -6.60 -11.57
N ASP A 97 -5.71 -5.43 -12.15
CA ASP A 97 -4.46 -4.97 -12.77
C ASP A 97 -3.73 -4.03 -11.81
N ILE A 98 -2.45 -4.29 -11.54
CA ILE A 98 -1.58 -3.46 -10.71
C ILE A 98 -0.54 -2.80 -11.60
N GLY A 99 -0.52 -1.46 -11.60
CA GLY A 99 0.48 -0.66 -12.31
C GLY A 99 1.35 0.21 -11.41
N GLN A 100 1.18 0.11 -10.08
CA GLN A 100 1.82 1.02 -9.13
C GLN A 100 2.31 0.30 -7.88
N MET A 101 3.31 0.90 -7.25
CA MET A 101 3.89 0.45 -5.98
C MET A 101 4.09 1.64 -5.04
N LEU A 102 3.70 1.49 -3.78
CA LEU A 102 4.03 2.41 -2.70
C LEU A 102 5.27 1.89 -1.99
N ILE A 103 6.37 2.63 -2.04
CA ILE A 103 7.61 2.29 -1.35
C ILE A 103 7.68 3.12 -0.07
N VAL A 104 7.84 2.45 1.08
CA VAL A 104 8.03 3.07 2.40
C VAL A 104 9.51 3.04 2.75
N TYR A 105 10.02 4.18 3.19
CA TYR A 105 11.43 4.43 3.51
C TYR A 105 11.63 4.58 5.02
N GLU A 106 12.86 4.36 5.47
CA GLU A 106 13.27 4.58 6.87
C GLU A 106 13.16 6.07 7.23
N ASP A 107 13.71 6.92 6.36
CA ASP A 107 13.77 8.36 6.54
C ASP A 107 13.82 9.12 5.20
N GLU A 108 13.71 10.45 5.29
CA GLU A 108 13.74 11.35 4.13
C GLU A 108 15.06 11.29 3.36
N GLY A 109 16.18 11.02 4.04
CA GLY A 109 17.48 10.90 3.40
C GLY A 109 17.57 9.66 2.52
N GLU A 110 17.02 8.54 2.98
CA GLU A 110 16.92 7.29 2.25
C GLU A 110 16.01 7.41 1.02
N ARG A 111 14.87 8.11 1.18
CA ARG A 111 13.97 8.44 0.07
C ARG A 111 14.64 9.33 -0.96
N ALA A 112 15.28 10.42 -0.54
CA ALA A 112 15.94 11.38 -1.42
C ALA A 112 17.05 10.73 -2.26
N LYS A 113 17.81 9.81 -1.67
CA LYS A 113 18.81 9.01 -2.42
C LYS A 113 18.16 8.14 -3.50
N ALA A 114 17.07 7.44 -3.17
CA ALA A 114 16.35 6.62 -4.14
C ALA A 114 15.73 7.46 -5.29
N GLU A 115 15.21 8.65 -4.99
CA GLU A 115 14.71 9.58 -6.00
C GLU A 115 15.84 10.10 -6.91
N ALA A 116 17.05 10.29 -6.38
CA ALA A 116 18.21 10.75 -7.16
C ALA A 116 18.74 9.68 -8.11
N GLU A 117 18.74 8.40 -7.72
CA GLU A 117 19.19 7.27 -8.56
C GLU A 117 18.24 6.97 -9.74
N THR A 118 17.00 7.46 -9.68
CA THR A 118 15.97 7.21 -10.70
C THR A 118 15.92 8.33 -11.77
N LYS A 119 16.67 9.43 -11.58
CA LYS A 119 16.81 10.53 -12.55
C LYS A 119 17.98 10.32 -13.49
#